data_AF-A0A838H1S1-F1
#
_entry.id   AF-A0A838H1S1-F1
#
_cell.length_a   1.000
_cell.length_b   1.000
_cell.length_c   1.000
_cell.angle_alpha   90.00
_cell.angle_beta   90.00
_cell.angle_gamma   90.00
#
_symmetry.space_group_name_H-M   'P 1'
#
loop_
_entity.id
_entity.type
_entity.pdbx_description
1 polymer ?
#
loop_
_entity_poly.entity_id
_entity_poly.type
_entity_poly.pdbx_seq_one_letter_code
_entity_poly.pdbx_strand_id
1 'polypeptide(L)'
;MHAEPARRRIVAAARRPAGPSTPRHAPARAGRRIAPVPSPEPVRTYVVDTSVLLADPAALHRFDEHEVVLPIVVITELEAKRAHPEL
;
A
#
# COMPACT_ATOMS: atom_id res chain seq x y z
N MET A 1 13.53 30.23 -3.36
CA MET A 1 12.42 29.31 -3.04
C MET A 1 12.96 27.89 -3.10
N HIS A 2 13.46 27.39 -1.97
CA HIS A 2 14.01 26.03 -1.87
C HIS A 2 12.90 25.09 -1.39
N ALA A 3 12.57 24.08 -2.18
CA ALA A 3 11.66 23.02 -1.78
C ALA A 3 12.36 22.09 -0.78
N GLU A 4 11.69 21.79 0.33
CA GLU A 4 12.17 20.88 1.38
C GLU A 4 12.03 19.42 0.90
N PRO A 5 13.09 18.58 0.98
CA PRO A 5 12.97 17.18 0.57
C PRO A 5 12.24 16.39 1.66
N ALA A 6 11.06 15.87 1.31
CA ALA A 6 10.26 15.01 2.17
C ALA A 6 11.09 13.81 2.66
N ARG A 7 11.36 13.78 3.96
CA ARG A 7 12.13 12.73 4.63
C ARG A 7 11.35 11.41 4.56
N ARG A 8 11.80 10.51 3.69
CA ARG A 8 11.25 9.16 3.56
C ARG A 8 11.63 8.35 4.81
N ARG A 9 10.66 8.09 5.67
CA ARG A 9 10.83 7.22 6.85
C ARG A 9 10.77 5.77 6.39
N ILE A 10 11.77 4.99 6.79
CA ILE A 10 11.80 3.53 6.61
C ILE A 10 11.39 2.95 7.96
N VAL A 11 10.21 2.33 8.03
CA VAL A 11 9.72 1.64 9.23
C VAL A 11 9.63 0.14 8.94
N ALA A 12 10.13 -0.70 9.85
CA ALA A 12 10.18 -2.15 9.69
C ALA A 12 9.13 -2.88 10.56
N ALA A 13 8.62 -3.98 9.99
CA ALA A 13 7.77 -5.05 10.55
C ALA A 13 6.24 -4.79 10.68
N ALA A 14 5.45 -5.63 10.00
CA ALA A 14 3.99 -5.54 9.89
C ALA A 14 3.22 -6.68 10.58
N ARG A 15 1.99 -6.35 11.02
CA ARG A 15 0.91 -7.27 11.41
C ARG A 15 -0.04 -7.52 10.22
N ARG A 16 -0.76 -8.65 10.29
CA ARG A 16 -1.70 -9.22 9.28
C ARG A 16 -2.85 -8.27 8.89
N PRO A 17 -3.30 -8.25 7.63
CA PRO A 17 -4.46 -7.46 7.21
C PRO A 17 -5.79 -8.16 7.54
N ALA A 18 -6.74 -7.39 8.05
CA ALA A 18 -8.14 -7.81 8.21
C ALA A 18 -8.87 -7.71 6.86
N GLY A 19 -9.75 -8.69 6.58
CA GLY A 19 -10.52 -8.78 5.33
C GLY A 19 -11.58 -7.67 5.16
N PRO A 20 -12.17 -7.54 3.96
CA PRO A 20 -13.06 -6.44 3.63
C PRO A 20 -14.42 -6.55 4.35
N SER A 21 -14.79 -5.50 5.08
CA SER A 21 -16.12 -5.32 5.66
C SER A 21 -17.06 -4.64 4.66
N THR A 22 -18.14 -5.32 4.26
CA THR A 22 -19.21 -4.74 3.43
C THR A 22 -20.29 -4.11 4.33
N PRO A 23 -20.53 -2.79 4.28
CA PRO A 23 -21.65 -2.19 4.99
C PRO A 23 -22.95 -2.33 4.18
N ARG A 24 -23.91 -3.10 4.68
CA ARG A 24 -25.27 -3.19 4.16
C ARG A 24 -26.05 -1.93 4.58
N HIS A 25 -26.43 -1.07 3.64
CA HIS A 25 -27.27 0.11 3.90
C HIS A 25 -28.77 -0.21 3.71
N ALA A 26 -29.57 0.08 4.73
CA ALA A 26 -31.03 0.21 4.63
C ALA A 26 -31.42 1.67 4.30
N PRO A 27 -32.55 1.96 3.65
CA PRO A 27 -32.89 3.32 3.25
C PRO A 27 -33.48 4.11 4.43
N ALA A 28 -32.89 5.27 4.73
CA ALA A 28 -33.43 6.24 5.69
C ALA A 28 -33.99 7.47 4.95
N ARG A 29 -35.13 7.93 5.46
CA ARG A 29 -36.08 8.95 4.97
C ARG A 29 -35.44 10.29 4.55
N ALA A 30 -36.01 10.92 3.52
CA ALA A 30 -35.56 12.16 2.91
C ALA A 30 -35.70 13.39 3.83
N GLY A 31 -34.62 13.70 4.56
CA GLY A 31 -34.27 15.06 4.98
C GLY A 31 -33.10 15.55 4.13
N ARG A 32 -32.89 16.86 4.01
CA ARG A 32 -31.72 17.46 3.33
C ARG A 32 -30.44 16.91 3.97
N ARG A 33 -29.89 15.86 3.37
CA ARG A 33 -28.70 15.17 3.84
C ARG A 33 -27.53 16.10 3.53
N ILE A 34 -26.92 16.68 4.56
CA ILE A 34 -25.56 17.20 4.42
C ILE A 34 -24.73 15.98 4.00
N ALA A 35 -24.23 15.97 2.76
CA ALA A 35 -23.36 14.90 2.31
C ALA A 35 -22.18 14.84 3.30
N PRO A 36 -21.81 13.66 3.82
CA PRO A 36 -20.62 13.54 4.64
C PRO A 36 -19.45 14.11 3.84
N VAL A 37 -18.72 15.06 4.42
CA VAL A 37 -17.41 15.43 3.86
C VAL A 37 -16.59 14.15 3.90
N PRO A 38 -16.02 13.67 2.78
CA PRO A 38 -15.18 12.49 2.81
C PRO A 38 -14.03 12.78 3.76
N SER A 39 -14.01 12.07 4.89
CA SER A 39 -12.83 12.03 5.75
C SER A 39 -11.72 11.38 4.94
N PRO A 40 -10.48 11.90 5.00
CA PRO A 40 -9.36 11.27 4.31
C PRO A 40 -9.28 9.80 4.74
N GLU A 41 -9.16 8.89 3.77
CA GLU A 41 -8.93 7.48 4.05
C GLU A 41 -7.69 7.37 4.94
N PRO A 42 -7.69 6.47 5.94
CA PRO A 42 -6.52 6.28 6.79
C PRO A 42 -5.34 5.80 5.94
N VAL A 43 -4.19 6.45 6.11
CA VAL A 43 -2.94 6.02 5.48
C VAL A 43 -2.62 4.60 5.96
N ARG A 44 -2.45 3.69 5.00
CA ARG A 44 -2.14 2.27 5.22
C ARG A 44 -0.66 2.01 4.97
N THR A 45 -0.16 0.96 5.59
CA THR A 45 1.19 0.43 5.33
C THR A 45 1.06 -0.90 4.59
N TYR A 46 1.70 -1.00 3.43
CA TYR A 46 1.76 -2.20 2.61
C TYR A 46 3.12 -2.86 2.75
N VAL A 47 3.15 -4.19 2.91
CA VAL A 47 4.37 -4.98 2.80
C VAL A 47 4.37 -5.65 1.44
N VAL A 48 5.40 -5.39 0.65
CA VAL A 48 5.53 -5.94 -0.70
C VAL A 48 6.37 -7.21 -0.64
N ASP A 49 5.86 -8.27 -1.24
CA ASP A 49 6.50 -9.58 -1.38
C ASP A 49 7.22 -9.71 -2.75
N THR A 50 8.14 -10.66 -2.86
CA THR A 50 8.86 -11.01 -4.09
C THR A 50 7.91 -11.35 -5.22
N SER A 51 6.84 -12.09 -4.93
CA SER A 51 5.83 -12.47 -5.94
C SER A 51 5.20 -11.27 -6.65
N VAL A 52 4.94 -10.19 -5.91
CA VAL A 52 4.39 -8.93 -6.45
C VAL A 52 5.39 -8.27 -7.39
N LEU A 53 6.67 -8.20 -7.02
CA LEU A 53 7.72 -7.56 -7.83
C LEU A 53 8.10 -8.38 -9.07
N LEU A 54 8.01 -9.71 -9.00
CA LEU A 54 8.22 -10.57 -10.16
C LEU A 54 7.07 -10.47 -11.16
N ALA A 55 5.83 -10.38 -10.67
CA ALA A 55 4.67 -10.15 -11.53
C ALA A 55 4.71 -8.75 -12.14
N ASP A 56 5.19 -7.76 -11.38
CA ASP A 56 5.27 -6.38 -11.83
C ASP A 56 6.40 -5.59 -11.15
N PRO A 57 7.52 -5.37 -11.86
CA PRO A 57 8.64 -4.59 -11.33
C PRO A 57 8.29 -3.14 -10.97
N ALA A 58 7.22 -2.57 -11.54
CA ALA A 58 6.80 -1.19 -11.30
C ALA A 58 5.79 -1.05 -10.14
N ALA A 59 5.43 -2.14 -9.45
CA ALA A 59 4.42 -2.13 -8.38
C ALA A 59 4.70 -1.11 -7.26
N LEU A 60 5.97 -0.85 -6.94
CA LEU A 60 6.37 0.12 -5.90
C LEU A 60 5.88 1.55 -6.16
N HIS A 61 5.46 1.88 -7.38
CA HIS A 61 4.98 3.20 -7.76
C HIS A 61 3.44 3.36 -7.67
N ARG A 62 2.71 2.34 -7.23
CA ARG A 62 1.23 2.31 -7.29
C ARG A 62 0.51 2.51 -5.96
N PHE A 63 1.24 2.95 -4.95
CA PHE A 63 0.73 3.05 -3.58
C PHE A 63 0.33 4.48 -3.17
N ASP A 64 0.39 5.45 -4.08
CA ASP A 64 0.00 6.84 -3.83
C ASP A 64 0.58 7.40 -2.51
N GLU A 65 -0.26 7.84 -1.57
CA GLU A 65 0.16 8.38 -0.27
C GLU A 65 0.47 7.31 0.80
N HIS A 66 0.34 6.03 0.46
CA HIS A 66 0.49 4.93 1.41
C HIS A 66 1.96 4.58 1.67
N GLU A 67 2.24 4.11 2.88
CA GLU A 67 3.57 3.64 3.25
C GLU A 67 3.83 2.26 2.65
N VAL A 68 5.04 2.07 2.10
CA VAL A 68 5.46 0.80 1.50
C VAL A 68 6.72 0.30 2.20
N VAL A 69 6.65 -0.92 2.73
CA VAL A 69 7.77 -1.62 3.35
C VAL A 69 8.23 -2.73 2.42
N LEU A 70 9.52 -2.71 2.09
CA LEU A 70 10.19 -3.79 1.40
C LEU A 70 11.06 -4.56 2.40
N PRO A 71 10.67 -5.77 2.82
CA PRO A 71 11.51 -6.59 3.70
C PRO A 71 12.85 -6.90 3.04
N ILE A 72 13.94 -6.92 3.81
CA ILE A 72 15.27 -7.27 3.30
C ILE A 72 15.32 -8.64 2.62
N VAL A 73 14.49 -9.59 3.09
CA VAL A 73 14.37 -10.92 2.50
C VAL A 73 13.95 -10.88 1.03
N VAL A 74 13.07 -9.94 0.67
CA VAL A 74 12.60 -9.79 -0.71
C VAL A 74 13.74 -9.38 -1.63
N ILE A 75 14.65 -8.51 -1.15
CA ILE A 75 15.84 -8.12 -1.91
C ILE A 75 16.75 -9.34 -2.12
N THR A 76 17.01 -10.12 -1.07
CA THR A 76 17.86 -11.31 -1.19
C THR A 76 17.27 -12.39 -2.09
N GLU A 77 15.94 -12.56 -2.09
CA GLU A 77 15.24 -13.49 -2.98
C GLU A 77 15.32 -13.03 -4.45
N LEU A 78 15.15 -11.73 -4.72
CA LEU A 78 15.29 -11.18 -6.06
C LEU A 78 16.73 -11.31 -6.60
N GLU A 79 17.74 -11.04 -5.78
CA GLU A 79 19.15 -11.23 -6.18
C GLU A 79 19.49 -12.70 -6.48
N ALA A 80 18.95 -13.65 -5.71
CA ALA A 80 19.13 -15.07 -6.01
C ALA A 80 18.51 -15.47 -7.37
N LYS A 81 17.39 -14.87 -7.75
CA LYS A 81 16.73 -15.11 -9.04
C LYS A 81 17.42 -14.41 -10.21
N ARG A 82 18.14 -13.32 -9.96
CA ARG A 82 18.92 -12.60 -10.98
C ARG A 82 20.00 -13.47 -11.63
N ALA A 83 20.53 -14.45 -10.89
CA ALA A 83 21.58 -15.35 -11.36
C ALA A 83 21.08 -16.50 -12.27
N HIS A 84 19.76 -16.67 -12.39
CA HIS A 84 19.12 -17.68 -13.23
C HIS A 84 18.08 -17.01 -14.13
N PRO A 85 18.51 -16.31 -15.20
CA PRO A 85 17.64 -15.55 -16.07
C PRO A 85 16.71 -16.40 -16.95
N GLU A 86 16.87 -17.73 -16.98
CA GLU A 86 16.01 -18.65 -17.73
C GLU A 86 14.93 -19.32 -16.87
N LEU A 87 13.89 -18.53 -16.57
CA LEU A 87 12.53 -18.87 -16.99
C LEU A 87 12.18 -17.99 -18.20
#